data_AF-A0A151EUQ5-F1
#
_entry.id   AF-A0A151EUQ5-F1
#
_cell.length_a   1.000
_cell.length_b   1.000
_cell.length_c   1.000
_cell.angle_alpha   90.00
_cell.angle_beta   90.00
_cell.angle_gamma   90.00
#
_symmetry.space_group_name_H-M   'P 1'
#
loop_
_entity.id
_entity.type
_entity.pdbx_description
1 polymer ?
#
loop_
_entity_poly.entity_id
_entity_poly.type
_entity_poly.pdbx_seq_one_letter_code
_entity_poly.pdbx_strand_id
1 'polypeptide(L)'
;MSSPRRQNLYIPVDSIPFVESTTDVLERLIEEEQKIRQRAEELGIHVGPEPPEEVKAPFRRKKEIPRTELTDRELSSLFAETRDILDIYSMDYIAEHFDEAQKLYESLKVRSFSPDTLLGSRIVQNIHELKTRIDAVEERESPTKHLEEFLSDTKRLMDSLSTYDQIQAKKKYADLLRREQLLPRNVDQQMESEIQEYLTEIGKRIQREGKKTSEDVGEELLEEISSLIGSGRFDPDKYNKVAKKFKEVAEDLPEDLRLKIRDRIRECYAKMKDVEKKIKSEERQREVRTKQFYWDAFVSEVEQMKVDIERATPGEFFRIYDTYNQLLDSLENADLSDVPTAQIERVKPLLDQCYFMLEELRSRA
;
A
#
# COMPACT_ATOMS: atom_id res chain seq x y z
N MET A 1 39.54 -19.62 -20.36
CA MET A 1 38.18 -19.06 -20.29
C MET A 1 38.29 -17.80 -19.45
N SER A 2 38.22 -16.66 -20.13
CA SER A 2 38.85 -15.41 -19.69
C SER A 2 37.77 -14.40 -19.28
N SER A 3 37.94 -13.82 -18.09
CA SER A 3 37.07 -12.79 -17.51
C SER A 3 36.92 -11.56 -18.42
N PRO A 4 35.71 -10.99 -18.57
CA PRO A 4 35.52 -9.83 -19.42
C PRO A 4 35.96 -8.55 -18.70
N ARG A 5 36.77 -7.76 -19.41
CA ARG A 5 37.32 -6.46 -19.04
C ARG A 5 36.21 -5.40 -19.00
N ARG A 6 36.24 -4.54 -17.98
CA ARG A 6 35.47 -3.29 -17.92
C ARG A 6 35.88 -2.39 -19.08
N GLN A 7 34.94 -2.05 -19.95
CA GLN A 7 35.09 -1.03 -20.97
C GLN A 7 34.65 0.31 -20.38
N ASN A 8 35.62 1.22 -20.22
CA ASN A 8 35.35 2.63 -19.97
C ASN A 8 34.75 3.23 -21.25
N LEU A 9 33.52 3.73 -21.16
CA LEU A 9 32.91 4.56 -22.19
C LEU A 9 33.59 5.93 -22.16
N TYR A 10 34.58 6.11 -23.04
CA TYR A 10 35.05 7.42 -23.47
C TYR A 10 33.98 8.02 -24.38
N ILE A 11 33.36 9.12 -23.96
CA ILE A 11 32.60 10.00 -24.85
C ILE A 11 33.57 11.10 -25.28
N PRO A 12 33.92 11.20 -26.57
CA PRO A 12 34.67 12.34 -27.08
C PRO A 12 33.72 13.54 -27.17
N VAL A 13 33.98 14.55 -26.34
CA VAL A 13 33.34 15.88 -26.48
C VAL A 13 34.15 16.64 -27.53
N ASP A 14 33.88 16.35 -28.80
CA ASP A 14 34.20 17.29 -29.87
C ASP A 14 33.32 18.53 -29.72
N SER A 15 33.89 19.69 -30.03
CA SER A 15 33.25 21.01 -30.14
C SER A 15 32.80 21.70 -28.86
N ILE A 16 33.77 22.18 -28.06
CA ILE A 16 33.56 23.43 -27.31
C ILE A 16 33.70 24.57 -28.33
N PRO A 17 32.65 25.35 -28.62
CA PRO A 17 32.77 26.52 -29.48
C PRO A 17 33.69 27.52 -28.79
N PHE A 18 34.66 28.01 -29.56
CA PHE A 18 35.54 29.12 -29.19
C PHE A 18 34.65 30.28 -28.73
N VAL A 19 34.67 30.58 -27.42
CA VAL A 19 33.99 31.74 -26.86
C VAL A 19 34.79 32.94 -27.34
N GLU A 20 34.26 33.69 -28.32
CA GLU A 20 34.81 35.00 -28.69
C GLU A 20 34.89 35.84 -27.42
N SER A 21 36.09 36.34 -27.12
CA SER A 21 36.34 37.18 -25.96
C SER A 21 35.38 38.37 -25.99
N THR A 22 34.82 38.77 -24.85
CA THR A 22 33.94 39.95 -24.73
C THR A 22 34.59 41.23 -25.25
N THR A 23 35.92 41.28 -25.31
CA THR A 23 36.67 42.37 -25.97
C THR A 23 36.54 42.38 -27.49
N ASP A 24 36.52 41.21 -28.15
CA ASP A 24 36.39 41.12 -29.62
C ASP A 24 34.98 41.50 -30.08
N VAL A 25 33.97 41.24 -29.25
CA VAL A 25 32.59 41.68 -29.48
C VAL A 25 32.47 43.20 -29.32
N LEU A 26 33.15 43.78 -28.33
CA LEU A 26 33.13 45.23 -28.09
C LEU A 26 33.80 46.01 -29.23
N GLU A 27 34.96 45.52 -29.72
CA GLU A 27 35.66 46.14 -30.85
C GLU A 27 34.82 46.10 -32.13
N ARG A 28 34.13 44.97 -32.42
CA ARG A 28 33.20 44.88 -33.56
C ARG A 28 32.03 45.85 -33.44
N LEU A 29 31.46 46.02 -32.25
CA LEU A 29 30.35 46.97 -32.03
C LEU A 29 30.80 48.43 -32.22
N ILE A 30 32.02 48.77 -31.79
CA ILE A 30 32.59 50.11 -31.99
C ILE A 30 32.86 50.36 -33.49
N GLU A 31 33.37 49.37 -34.23
CA GLU A 31 33.55 49.49 -35.68
C GLU A 31 32.22 49.61 -36.43
N GLU A 32 31.17 48.88 -36.02
CA GLU A 32 29.85 49.01 -36.62
C GLU A 32 29.23 50.38 -36.34
N GLU A 33 29.38 50.92 -35.13
CA GLU A 33 28.90 52.26 -34.80
C GLU A 33 29.59 53.34 -35.66
N GLN A 34 30.90 53.22 -35.88
CA GLN A 34 31.64 54.15 -36.74
C GLN A 34 31.21 54.05 -38.22
N LYS A 35 30.93 52.84 -38.73
CA LYS A 35 30.39 52.64 -40.08
C LYS A 35 28.98 53.23 -40.24
N ILE A 36 28.15 53.16 -39.20
CA ILE A 36 26.82 53.78 -39.20
C ILE A 36 26.94 55.31 -39.21
N ARG A 37 27.87 55.89 -38.44
CA ARG A 37 28.14 57.34 -38.43
C ARG A 37 28.63 57.86 -39.78
N GLN A 38 29.56 57.15 -40.43
CA GLN A 38 30.04 57.51 -41.78
C GLN A 38 28.92 57.44 -42.83
N ARG A 39 28.07 56.41 -42.79
CA ARG A 39 26.90 56.32 -43.68
C ARG A 39 25.86 57.42 -43.43
N ALA A 40 25.68 57.86 -42.18
CA ALA A 40 24.76 58.95 -41.85
C ALA A 40 25.27 60.29 -42.39
N GLU A 41 26.58 60.56 -42.35
CA GLU A 41 27.21 61.73 -42.97
C GLU A 41 27.11 61.73 -44.49
N GLU A 42 27.31 60.58 -45.15
CA GLU A 42 27.14 60.44 -46.61
C GLU A 42 25.69 60.70 -47.08
N LEU A 43 24.71 60.44 -46.20
CA LEU A 43 23.29 60.68 -46.43
C LEU A 43 22.83 62.09 -46.01
N GLY A 44 23.75 62.94 -45.54
CA GLY A 44 23.46 64.32 -45.12
C GLY A 44 22.66 64.43 -43.82
N ILE A 45 22.66 63.40 -42.98
CA ILE A 45 21.96 63.37 -41.69
C ILE A 45 23.00 63.57 -40.58
N HIS A 46 22.97 64.73 -39.92
CA HIS A 46 23.78 64.99 -38.72
C HIS A 46 23.24 64.20 -37.52
N VAL A 47 24.04 63.24 -37.04
CA VAL A 47 23.76 62.50 -35.80
C VAL A 47 24.57 63.11 -34.66
N GLY A 48 23.93 64.05 -33.96
CA GLY A 48 24.43 64.70 -32.74
C GLY A 48 23.38 65.73 -32.26
N PRO A 49 23.23 65.96 -30.95
CA PRO A 49 22.27 66.94 -30.46
C PRO A 49 22.71 68.36 -30.86
N GLU A 50 21.86 69.09 -31.59
CA GLU A 50 22.01 70.53 -31.79
C GLU A 50 21.93 71.26 -30.43
N PRO A 51 22.79 72.25 -30.15
CA PRO A 51 22.65 73.07 -28.96
C PRO A 51 21.47 74.03 -29.15
N PRO A 52 20.51 74.10 -28.21
CA PRO A 52 19.42 75.05 -28.34
C PRO A 52 19.90 76.47 -28.04
N GLU A 53 19.28 77.42 -28.75
CA GLU A 53 19.49 78.87 -28.69
C GLU A 53 19.48 79.42 -27.24
N GLU A 54 20.29 80.47 -27.05
CA GLU A 54 20.48 81.21 -25.80
C GLU A 54 19.18 81.78 -25.22
N VAL A 55 18.44 80.96 -24.48
CA VAL A 55 17.49 81.47 -23.49
C VAL A 55 18.29 81.80 -22.24
N LYS A 56 18.45 83.10 -21.95
CA LYS A 56 18.98 83.61 -20.68
C LYS A 56 18.17 83.03 -19.51
N ALA A 57 18.59 81.88 -19.01
CA ALA A 57 18.11 81.34 -17.76
C ALA A 57 18.54 82.31 -16.65
N PRO A 58 17.62 82.73 -15.76
CA PRO A 58 17.99 83.58 -14.65
C PRO A 58 19.01 82.79 -13.83
N PHE A 59 20.11 83.44 -13.45
CA PHE A 59 21.11 82.88 -12.53
C PHE A 59 20.41 82.23 -11.35
N ARG A 60 20.20 80.90 -11.42
CA ARG A 60 19.94 80.12 -10.23
C ARG A 60 21.27 80.12 -9.53
N ARG A 61 21.32 80.78 -8.36
CA ARG A 61 22.38 80.54 -7.36
C ARG A 61 22.66 79.04 -7.39
N LYS A 62 23.94 78.64 -7.38
CA LYS A 62 24.32 77.27 -6.99
C LYS A 62 23.44 76.94 -5.79
N LYS A 63 22.41 76.10 -5.98
CA LYS A 63 21.80 75.46 -4.83
C LYS A 63 22.97 74.69 -4.26
N GLU A 64 23.41 75.11 -3.08
CA GLU A 64 24.18 74.24 -2.22
C GLU A 64 23.47 72.89 -2.29
N ILE A 65 24.12 71.91 -2.90
CA ILE A 65 23.70 70.52 -2.78
C ILE A 65 23.62 70.34 -1.27
N PRO A 66 22.45 70.01 -0.70
CA PRO A 66 22.37 69.75 0.72
C PRO A 66 23.47 68.73 1.02
N ARG A 67 24.39 69.06 1.92
CA ARG A 67 25.36 68.08 2.42
C ARG A 67 24.56 67.00 3.16
N THR A 68 24.16 65.97 2.43
CA THR A 68 23.60 64.72 2.93
C THR A 68 24.60 63.57 2.80
N GLU A 69 25.87 63.89 2.56
CA GLU A 69 26.97 62.94 2.62
C GLU A 69 27.63 63.07 3.99
N LEU A 70 27.75 61.93 4.68
CA LEU A 70 28.57 61.80 5.87
C LEU A 70 29.95 62.44 5.60
N THR A 71 30.45 63.23 6.54
CA THR A 71 31.83 63.72 6.52
C THR A 71 32.80 62.55 6.53
N ASP A 72 34.05 62.73 6.05
CA ASP A 72 35.08 61.68 6.05
C ASP A 72 35.28 61.02 7.43
N ARG A 73 35.07 61.80 8.50
CA ARG A 73 35.12 61.32 9.89
C ARG A 73 33.94 60.42 10.23
N GLU A 74 32.74 60.77 9.78
CA GLU A 74 31.53 59.98 9.98
C GLU A 74 31.54 58.70 9.13
N LEU A 75 32.06 58.77 7.89
CA LEU A 75 32.34 57.60 7.04
C LEU A 75 33.34 56.64 7.69
N SER A 76 34.42 57.17 8.28
CA SER A 76 35.41 56.35 9.00
C SER A 76 34.80 55.70 10.25
N SER A 77 33.92 56.41 10.95
CA SER A 77 33.18 55.88 12.11
C SER A 77 32.22 54.76 11.70
N LEU A 78 31.49 54.93 10.60
CA LEU A 78 30.56 53.93 10.08
C LEU A 78 31.30 52.68 9.57
N PHE A 79 32.48 52.85 8.99
CA PHE A 79 33.34 51.73 8.63
C PHE A 79 33.80 50.94 9.86
N ALA A 80 34.23 51.62 10.93
CA ALA A 80 34.59 50.96 12.18
C ALA A 80 33.39 50.22 12.79
N GLU A 81 32.24 50.88 12.86
CA GLU A 81 30.98 50.29 13.35
C GLU A 81 30.59 49.04 12.57
N THR A 82 30.56 49.09 11.24
CA THR A 82 30.17 47.93 10.40
C THR A 82 31.19 46.79 10.45
N ARG A 83 32.47 47.08 10.69
CA ARG A 83 33.49 46.05 10.90
C ARG A 83 33.31 45.37 12.26
N ASP A 84 33.15 46.15 13.32
CA ASP A 84 32.99 45.63 14.68
C ASP A 84 31.67 44.83 14.79
N ILE A 85 30.62 45.23 14.06
CA ILE A 85 29.39 44.44 13.91
C ILE A 85 29.67 43.05 13.32
N LEU A 86 30.49 42.93 12.28
CA LEU A 86 30.82 41.63 11.69
C LEU A 86 31.65 40.73 12.61
N ASP A 87 32.43 41.31 13.52
CA ASP A 87 33.19 40.56 14.52
C ASP A 87 32.26 39.98 15.61
N ILE A 88 31.19 40.70 15.97
CA ILE A 88 30.21 40.28 16.97
C ILE A 88 29.16 39.34 16.38
N TYR A 89 28.62 39.69 15.21
CA TYR A 89 27.53 38.98 14.53
C TYR A 89 28.08 37.80 13.71
N SER A 90 28.58 36.81 14.43
CA SER A 90 28.85 35.48 13.90
C SER A 90 27.53 34.75 13.56
N MET A 91 27.62 33.66 12.80
CA MET A 91 26.46 32.82 12.47
C MET A 91 25.72 32.32 13.72
N ASP A 92 26.47 31.93 14.76
CA ASP A 92 25.90 31.37 15.99
C ASP A 92 25.20 32.47 16.82
N TYR A 93 25.79 33.67 16.89
CA TYR A 93 25.17 34.81 17.57
C TYR A 93 23.88 35.27 16.85
N ILE A 94 23.90 35.28 15.51
CA ILE A 94 22.71 35.62 14.71
C ILE A 94 21.59 34.61 14.92
N ALA A 95 21.90 33.32 15.08
CA ALA A 95 20.89 32.30 15.38
C ALA A 95 20.20 32.54 16.74
N GLU A 96 20.93 33.00 17.76
CA GLU A 96 20.34 33.30 19.08
C GLU A 96 19.61 34.66 19.13
N HIS A 97 19.97 35.59 18.23
CA HIS A 97 19.50 36.98 18.23
C HIS A 97 18.99 37.45 16.85
N PHE A 98 18.23 36.61 16.14
CA PHE A 98 17.84 36.83 14.74
C PHE A 98 17.09 38.16 14.50
N ASP A 99 16.07 38.46 15.33
CA ASP A 99 15.30 39.71 15.24
C ASP A 99 16.16 40.96 15.45
N GLU A 100 17.19 40.86 16.29
CA GLU A 100 18.13 41.96 16.57
C GLU A 100 19.04 42.18 15.36
N ALA A 101 19.60 41.10 14.80
CA ALA A 101 20.42 41.14 13.59
C ALA A 101 19.64 41.72 12.39
N GLN A 102 18.37 41.35 12.22
CA GLN A 102 17.53 41.84 11.13
C GLN A 102 17.21 43.33 11.28
N LYS A 103 16.90 43.80 12.49
CA LYS A 103 16.71 45.23 12.78
C LYS A 103 17.99 46.04 12.56
N LEU A 104 19.13 45.49 12.96
CA LEU A 104 20.43 46.12 12.76
C LEU A 104 20.74 46.27 11.26
N TYR A 105 20.54 45.22 10.47
CA TYR A 105 20.70 45.27 9.01
C TYR A 105 19.82 46.35 8.37
N GLU A 106 18.53 46.39 8.70
CA GLU A 106 17.62 47.42 8.16
C GLU A 106 18.05 48.84 8.58
N SER A 107 18.55 49.01 9.82
CA SER A 107 19.06 50.30 10.28
C SER A 107 20.30 50.79 9.51
N LEU A 108 21.17 49.86 9.09
CA LEU A 108 22.39 50.18 8.33
C LEU A 108 22.06 50.48 6.86
N LYS A 109 21.08 49.77 6.28
CA LYS A 109 20.63 49.93 4.89
C LYS A 109 20.04 51.31 4.60
N VAL A 110 19.40 51.93 5.60
CA VAL A 110 18.73 53.24 5.46
C VAL A 110 19.72 54.41 5.58
N ARG A 111 20.98 54.18 5.99
CA ARG A 111 21.98 55.26 6.12
C ARG A 111 22.44 55.73 4.73
N SER A 112 22.39 57.05 4.50
CA SER A 112 22.82 57.68 3.25
C SER A 112 24.32 57.99 3.26
N PHE A 113 25.08 57.40 2.34
CA PHE A 113 26.50 57.69 2.11
C PHE A 113 26.86 57.43 0.64
N SER A 114 28.00 57.96 0.18
CA SER A 114 28.46 57.74 -1.20
C SER A 114 29.21 56.40 -1.33
N PRO A 115 28.67 55.42 -2.08
CA PRO A 115 29.30 54.12 -2.27
C PRO A 115 30.53 54.17 -3.19
N ASP A 116 30.70 55.25 -3.96
CA ASP A 116 31.78 55.41 -4.95
C ASP A 116 33.14 55.72 -4.30
N THR A 117 33.17 55.89 -2.98
CA THR A 117 34.41 56.04 -2.20
C THR A 117 34.95 54.68 -1.76
N LEU A 118 36.27 54.54 -1.62
CA LEU A 118 36.91 53.30 -1.11
C LEU A 118 36.36 52.84 0.25
N LEU A 119 36.01 53.79 1.13
CA LEU A 119 35.39 53.48 2.42
C LEU A 119 33.91 53.11 2.24
N GLY A 120 33.18 53.84 1.39
CA GLY A 120 31.80 53.54 1.05
C GLY A 120 31.63 52.13 0.48
N SER A 121 32.48 51.71 -0.46
CA SER A 121 32.43 50.37 -1.04
C SER A 121 32.67 49.26 0.00
N ARG A 122 33.58 49.50 0.96
CA ARG A 122 33.84 48.56 2.06
C ARG A 122 32.69 48.48 3.06
N ILE A 123 32.05 49.61 3.36
CA ILE A 123 30.85 49.63 4.20
C ILE A 123 29.73 48.83 3.54
N VAL A 124 29.51 48.99 2.23
CA VAL A 124 28.53 48.18 1.47
C VAL A 124 28.87 46.69 1.53
N GLN A 125 30.13 46.32 1.36
CA GLN A 125 30.57 44.91 1.49
C GLN A 125 30.28 44.37 2.89
N ASN A 126 30.57 45.13 3.95
CA ASN A 126 30.31 44.69 5.32
C ASN A 126 28.81 44.49 5.58
N ILE A 127 27.97 45.40 5.10
CA ILE A 127 26.51 45.29 5.23
C ILE A 127 25.98 44.09 4.43
N HIS A 128 26.54 43.82 3.24
CA HIS A 128 26.16 42.68 2.42
C HIS A 128 26.57 41.34 3.05
N GLU A 129 27.77 41.27 3.65
CA GLU A 129 28.23 40.11 4.41
C GLU A 129 27.30 39.82 5.59
N LEU A 130 26.90 40.84 6.36
CA LEU A 130 25.93 40.70 7.44
C LEU A 130 24.60 40.12 6.93
N LYS A 131 24.09 40.64 5.80
CA LYS A 131 22.87 40.11 5.18
C LYS A 131 23.02 38.65 4.76
N THR A 132 24.15 38.30 4.16
CA THR A 132 24.44 36.92 3.74
C THR A 132 24.44 35.96 4.92
N ARG A 133 24.98 36.37 6.07
CA ARG A 133 24.94 35.58 7.31
C ARG A 133 23.52 35.44 7.86
N ILE A 134 22.73 36.52 7.86
CA ILE A 134 21.33 36.49 8.26
C ILE A 134 20.53 35.53 7.36
N ASP A 135 20.70 35.62 6.04
CA ASP A 135 20.04 34.73 5.07
C ASP A 135 20.42 33.26 5.30
N ALA A 136 21.70 32.99 5.57
CA ALA A 136 22.18 31.64 5.85
C ALA A 136 21.65 31.07 7.18
N VAL A 137 21.33 31.91 8.17
CA VAL A 137 20.65 31.48 9.40
C VAL A 137 19.16 31.26 9.15
N GLU A 138 18.49 32.14 8.39
CA GLU A 138 17.08 32.00 7.99
C GLU A 138 16.85 30.69 7.22
N GLU A 139 17.77 30.34 6.32
CA GLU A 139 17.76 29.07 5.60
C GLU A 139 18.05 27.85 6.49
N ARG A 140 18.70 28.02 7.65
CA ARG A 140 18.95 26.94 8.64
C ARG A 140 17.78 26.73 9.60
N GLU A 141 17.03 27.76 9.97
CA GLU A 141 15.81 27.64 10.80
C GLU A 141 14.59 27.16 9.98
N SER A 142 14.53 27.47 8.68
CA SER A 142 13.51 26.98 7.74
C SER A 142 13.31 25.45 7.69
N PRO A 143 14.37 24.61 7.64
CA PRO A 143 14.22 23.16 7.52
C PRO A 143 13.80 22.45 8.82
N THR A 144 14.08 23.01 10.01
CA THR A 144 13.64 22.42 11.29
C THR A 144 12.16 22.64 11.57
N LYS A 145 11.59 23.75 11.07
CA LYS A 145 10.17 24.08 11.24
C LYS A 145 9.21 22.95 10.84
N HIS A 146 9.53 22.23 9.76
CA HIS A 146 8.71 21.10 9.30
C HIS A 146 8.77 19.91 10.28
N LEU A 147 9.91 19.70 10.93
CA LEU A 147 10.07 18.67 11.98
C LEU A 147 9.33 19.09 13.25
N GLU A 148 9.39 20.36 13.65
CA GLU A 148 8.69 20.89 14.83
C GLU A 148 7.17 20.77 14.69
N GLU A 149 6.62 21.17 13.55
CA GLU A 149 5.19 21.05 13.26
C GLU A 149 4.74 19.58 13.29
N PHE A 150 5.55 18.68 12.71
CA PHE A 150 5.26 17.25 12.72
C PHE A 150 5.34 16.63 14.12
N LEU A 151 6.35 17.01 14.91
CA LEU A 151 6.51 16.55 16.29
C LEU A 151 5.31 16.99 17.14
N SER A 152 4.86 18.24 16.97
CA SER A 152 3.65 18.76 17.63
C SER A 152 2.40 17.96 17.27
N ASP A 153 2.17 17.66 15.98
CA ASP A 153 1.06 16.83 15.53
C ASP A 153 1.13 15.40 16.10
N THR A 154 2.34 14.84 16.18
CA THR A 154 2.57 13.49 16.70
C THR A 154 2.28 13.43 18.21
N LYS A 155 2.76 14.41 18.98
CA LYS A 155 2.45 14.56 20.41
C LYS A 155 0.95 14.73 20.64
N ARG A 156 0.30 15.58 19.84
CA ARG A 156 -1.15 15.79 19.92
C ARG A 156 -1.94 14.51 19.65
N LEU A 157 -1.53 13.68 18.68
CA LEU A 157 -2.18 12.39 18.46
C LEU A 157 -1.95 11.44 19.63
N MET A 158 -0.74 11.37 20.17
CA MET A 158 -0.42 10.55 21.34
C MET A 158 -1.33 10.89 22.54
N ASP A 159 -1.50 12.17 22.84
CA ASP A 159 -2.30 12.64 23.97
C ASP A 159 -3.80 12.41 23.77
N SER A 160 -4.26 12.45 22.52
CA SER A 160 -5.68 12.27 22.18
C SER A 160 -6.06 10.86 21.73
N LEU A 161 -5.12 9.90 21.78
CA LEU A 161 -5.32 8.56 21.21
C LEU A 161 -6.54 7.84 21.79
N SER A 162 -6.74 7.94 23.11
CA SER A 162 -7.84 7.32 23.85
C SER A 162 -9.23 7.90 23.53
N THR A 163 -9.28 9.04 22.85
CA THR A 163 -10.55 9.68 22.45
C THR A 163 -11.11 9.15 21.12
N TYR A 164 -10.28 8.43 20.35
CA TYR A 164 -10.68 7.87 19.07
C TYR A 164 -11.07 6.40 19.20
N ASP A 165 -12.05 5.98 18.39
CA ASP A 165 -12.24 4.56 18.15
C ASP A 165 -11.03 3.95 17.43
N GLN A 166 -10.91 2.62 17.50
CA GLN A 166 -9.74 1.91 16.98
C GLN A 166 -9.52 2.11 15.47
N ILE A 167 -10.60 2.26 14.69
CA ILE A 167 -10.52 2.41 13.23
C ILE A 167 -10.01 3.82 12.89
N GLN A 168 -10.53 4.84 13.58
CA GLN A 168 -10.09 6.22 13.45
C GLN A 168 -8.65 6.40 13.92
N ALA A 169 -8.26 5.80 15.05
CA ALA A 169 -6.88 5.83 15.55
C ALA A 169 -5.90 5.23 14.53
N LYS A 170 -6.22 4.06 13.95
CA LYS A 170 -5.43 3.44 12.88
C LYS A 170 -5.31 4.33 11.65
N LYS A 171 -6.40 4.99 11.24
CA LYS A 171 -6.40 5.89 10.08
C LYS A 171 -5.50 7.11 10.32
N LYS A 172 -5.64 7.78 11.47
CA LYS A 172 -4.81 8.94 11.83
C LYS A 172 -3.34 8.58 11.95
N TYR A 173 -3.03 7.43 12.54
CA TYR A 173 -1.66 6.93 12.61
C TYR A 173 -1.07 6.64 11.22
N ALA A 174 -1.84 6.02 10.32
CA ALA A 174 -1.41 5.78 8.95
C ALA A 174 -1.16 7.10 8.17
N ASP A 175 -1.98 8.12 8.41
CA ASP A 175 -1.78 9.45 7.82
C ASP A 175 -0.50 10.13 8.35
N LEU A 176 -0.17 9.97 9.64
CA LEU A 176 1.12 10.42 10.19
C LEU A 176 2.31 9.69 9.56
N LEU A 177 2.24 8.37 9.40
CA LEU A 177 3.31 7.60 8.75
C LEU A 177 3.53 8.00 7.29
N ARG A 178 2.47 8.40 6.58
CA ARG A 178 2.61 8.93 5.21
C ARG A 178 3.29 10.30 5.20
N ARG A 179 2.94 11.17 6.15
CA ARG A 179 3.54 12.50 6.28
C ARG A 179 5.01 12.43 6.72
N GLU A 180 5.37 11.46 7.56
CA GLU A 180 6.75 11.19 7.98
C GLU A 180 7.69 10.96 6.79
N GLN A 181 7.23 10.26 5.75
CA GLN A 181 8.02 9.98 4.56
C GLN A 181 8.44 11.23 3.78
N LEU A 182 7.75 12.35 3.99
CA LEU A 182 8.01 13.63 3.33
C LEU A 182 8.87 14.58 4.16
N LEU A 183 9.26 14.17 5.39
CA LEU A 183 10.08 15.01 6.26
C LEU A 183 11.53 15.09 5.78
N PRO A 184 12.19 16.25 5.98
CA PRO A 184 13.61 16.37 5.72
C PRO A 184 14.41 15.47 6.67
N ARG A 185 15.53 14.92 6.19
CA ARG A 185 16.37 13.96 6.94
C ARG A 185 17.75 14.53 7.22
N ASN A 186 18.34 14.13 8.34
CA ASN A 186 19.65 14.60 8.81
C ASN A 186 19.69 16.12 9.07
N VAL A 187 18.54 16.72 9.43
CA VAL A 187 18.47 18.15 9.78
C VAL A 187 18.65 18.34 11.27
N ASP A 188 17.90 17.57 12.08
CA ASP A 188 18.02 17.56 13.54
C ASP A 188 17.84 16.12 14.03
N GLN A 189 18.94 15.48 14.41
CA GLN A 189 18.93 14.10 14.86
C GLN A 189 18.14 13.89 16.15
N GLN A 190 18.08 14.90 17.03
CA GLN A 190 17.38 14.80 18.30
C GLN A 190 15.87 14.81 18.04
N MET A 191 15.36 15.76 17.24
CA MET A 191 13.95 15.80 16.87
C MET A 191 13.53 14.58 16.05
N GLU A 192 14.35 14.15 15.09
CA GLU A 192 14.08 12.95 14.29
C GLU A 192 13.95 11.70 15.18
N SER A 193 14.81 11.56 16.19
CA SER A 193 14.74 10.47 17.17
C SER A 193 13.47 10.54 18.02
N GLU A 194 13.12 11.73 18.51
CA GLU A 194 11.93 11.94 19.33
C GLU A 194 10.64 11.62 18.55
N ILE A 195 10.55 12.05 17.29
CA ILE A 195 9.45 11.71 16.38
C ILE A 195 9.29 10.19 16.28
N GLN A 196 10.39 9.46 16.07
CA GLN A 196 10.34 8.00 15.92
C GLN A 196 9.92 7.28 17.20
N GLU A 197 10.35 7.77 18.38
CA GLU A 197 9.88 7.23 19.66
C GLU A 197 8.37 7.38 19.81
N TYR A 198 7.83 8.58 19.53
CA TYR A 198 6.39 8.81 19.63
C TYR A 198 5.59 7.97 18.63
N LEU A 199 6.02 7.89 17.37
CA LEU A 199 5.35 7.05 16.37
C LEU A 199 5.34 5.57 16.79
N THR A 200 6.48 5.07 17.28
CA THR A 200 6.60 3.70 17.78
C THR A 200 5.65 3.43 18.95
N GLU A 201 5.58 4.35 19.91
CA GLU A 201 4.71 4.21 21.08
C GLU A 201 3.23 4.32 20.73
N ILE A 202 2.85 5.21 19.79
CA ILE A 202 1.47 5.27 19.25
C ILE A 202 1.11 3.93 18.61
N GLY A 203 2.00 3.38 17.76
CA GLY A 203 1.81 2.07 17.13
C GLY A 203 1.60 0.95 18.15
N LYS A 204 2.39 0.93 19.24
CA LYS A 204 2.25 -0.04 20.33
C LYS A 204 0.91 0.10 21.05
N ARG A 205 0.44 1.32 21.35
CA ARG A 205 -0.84 1.54 22.03
C ARG A 205 -2.02 1.07 21.18
N ILE A 206 -2.03 1.43 19.90
CA ILE A 206 -3.07 0.97 18.94
C ILE A 206 -3.08 -0.56 18.84
N GLN A 207 -1.91 -1.20 18.89
CA GLN A 207 -1.83 -2.67 18.90
C GLN A 207 -2.33 -3.30 20.21
N ARG A 208 -2.03 -2.69 21.37
CA ARG A 208 -2.49 -3.18 22.68
C ARG A 208 -4.01 -3.09 22.81
N GLU A 209 -4.61 -1.96 22.45
CA GLU A 209 -6.07 -1.79 22.41
C GLU A 209 -6.73 -2.64 21.33
N GLY A 210 -5.96 -3.10 20.34
CA GLY A 210 -6.43 -4.00 19.29
C GLY A 210 -6.32 -5.49 19.57
N LYS A 211 -5.71 -5.89 20.69
CA LYS A 211 -5.80 -7.28 21.14
C LYS A 211 -7.19 -7.48 21.73
N LYS A 212 -8.04 -8.21 21.01
CA LYS A 212 -9.30 -8.76 21.56
C LYS A 212 -9.00 -9.34 22.94
N THR A 213 -9.83 -9.00 23.92
CA THR A 213 -9.71 -9.60 25.25
C THR A 213 -9.95 -11.10 25.13
N SER A 214 -9.44 -11.90 26.07
CA SER A 214 -9.71 -13.34 26.07
C SER A 214 -11.21 -13.62 26.14
N GLU A 215 -11.98 -12.76 26.82
CA GLU A 215 -13.45 -12.77 26.85
C GLU A 215 -14.08 -12.60 25.46
N ASP A 216 -13.67 -11.59 24.68
CA ASP A 216 -14.18 -11.38 23.31
C ASP A 216 -13.95 -12.62 22.41
N VAL A 217 -12.77 -13.23 22.53
CA VAL A 217 -12.44 -14.46 21.77
C VAL A 217 -13.31 -15.63 22.23
N GLY A 218 -13.60 -15.72 23.52
CA GLY A 218 -14.48 -16.74 24.07
C GLY A 218 -15.96 -16.56 23.67
N GLU A 219 -16.45 -15.33 23.56
CA GLU A 219 -17.79 -15.04 23.04
C GLU A 219 -17.91 -15.41 21.55
N GLU A 220 -16.91 -15.06 20.73
CA GLU A 220 -16.86 -15.48 19.33
C GLU A 220 -16.87 -17.00 19.18
N LEU A 221 -16.15 -17.73 20.04
CA LEU A 221 -16.20 -19.18 20.07
C LEU A 221 -17.59 -19.72 20.39
N LEU A 222 -18.31 -19.12 21.35
CA LEU A 222 -19.68 -19.53 21.67
C LEU A 222 -20.64 -19.32 20.49
N GLU A 223 -20.49 -18.23 19.74
CA GLU A 223 -21.26 -17.97 18.54
C GLU A 223 -20.93 -18.97 17.43
N GLU A 224 -19.65 -19.24 17.17
CA GLU A 224 -19.21 -20.24 16.18
C GLU A 224 -19.77 -21.63 16.51
N ILE A 225 -19.72 -22.06 17.78
CA ILE A 225 -20.29 -23.36 18.21
C ILE A 225 -21.81 -23.36 18.06
N SER A 226 -22.48 -22.25 18.43
CA SER A 226 -23.94 -22.17 18.34
C SER A 226 -24.43 -22.16 16.90
N SER A 227 -23.70 -21.53 15.99
CA SER A 227 -23.94 -21.58 14.55
C SER A 227 -23.79 -23.00 14.01
N LEU A 228 -22.74 -23.73 14.42
CA LEU A 228 -22.56 -25.13 14.04
C LEU A 228 -23.72 -26.01 14.49
N ILE A 229 -24.13 -25.86 15.76
CA ILE A 229 -25.29 -26.55 16.31
C ILE A 229 -26.58 -26.20 15.56
N GLY A 230 -26.79 -24.92 15.27
CA GLY A 230 -27.99 -24.42 14.58
C GLY A 230 -28.07 -24.81 13.11
N SER A 231 -26.93 -25.04 12.46
CA SER A 231 -26.88 -25.39 11.04
C SER A 231 -27.51 -26.74 10.72
N GLY A 232 -27.54 -27.67 11.69
CA GLY A 232 -28.05 -29.03 11.51
C GLY A 232 -27.27 -29.87 10.48
N ARG A 233 -26.15 -29.36 9.94
CA ARG A 233 -25.32 -30.04 8.95
C ARG A 233 -24.16 -30.77 9.63
N PHE A 234 -23.76 -31.89 9.05
CA PHE A 234 -22.54 -32.57 9.45
C PHE A 234 -21.32 -31.84 8.87
N ASP A 235 -20.55 -31.17 9.72
CA ASP A 235 -19.36 -30.40 9.34
C ASP A 235 -18.20 -30.66 10.34
N PRO A 236 -17.45 -31.76 10.16
CA PRO A 236 -16.39 -32.15 11.09
C PRO A 236 -15.19 -31.19 11.05
N ASP A 237 -14.92 -30.56 9.92
CA ASP A 237 -13.78 -29.65 9.77
C ASP A 237 -13.98 -28.37 10.57
N LYS A 238 -15.16 -27.75 10.49
CA LYS A 238 -15.46 -26.58 11.31
C LYS A 238 -15.49 -26.92 12.79
N TYR A 239 -16.06 -28.06 13.17
CA TYR A 239 -16.01 -28.52 14.56
C TYR A 239 -14.57 -28.67 15.07
N ASN A 240 -13.70 -29.33 14.31
CA ASN A 240 -12.30 -29.51 14.67
C ASN A 240 -11.56 -28.18 14.80
N LYS A 241 -11.86 -27.22 13.91
CA LYS A 241 -11.29 -25.87 13.96
C LYS A 241 -11.68 -25.15 15.25
N VAL A 242 -12.96 -25.19 15.61
CA VAL A 242 -13.48 -24.57 16.83
C VAL A 242 -12.92 -25.24 18.10
N ALA A 243 -12.88 -26.58 18.12
CA ALA A 243 -12.29 -27.33 19.22
C ALA A 243 -10.80 -27.05 19.40
N LYS A 244 -10.06 -26.86 18.29
CA LYS A 244 -8.64 -26.49 18.32
C LYS A 244 -8.45 -25.07 18.86
N LYS A 245 -9.20 -24.09 18.34
CA LYS A 245 -9.15 -22.71 18.84
C LYS A 245 -9.44 -22.66 20.35
N PHE A 246 -10.46 -23.37 20.82
CA PHE A 246 -10.76 -23.43 22.26
C PHE A 246 -9.58 -23.97 23.08
N LYS A 247 -8.92 -25.05 22.63
CA LYS A 247 -7.73 -25.58 23.33
C LYS A 247 -6.59 -24.58 23.44
N GLU A 248 -6.40 -23.74 22.41
CA GLU A 248 -5.33 -22.74 22.37
C GLU A 248 -5.60 -21.58 23.36
N VAL A 249 -6.86 -21.23 23.60
CA VAL A 249 -7.23 -20.08 24.45
C VAL A 249 -7.79 -20.46 25.82
N ALA A 250 -8.00 -21.76 26.10
CA ALA A 250 -8.71 -22.23 27.29
C ALA A 250 -8.07 -21.83 28.63
N GLU A 251 -6.76 -21.63 28.69
CA GLU A 251 -6.05 -21.23 29.91
C GLU A 251 -6.24 -19.74 30.23
N ASP A 252 -6.47 -18.91 29.21
CA ASP A 252 -6.62 -17.45 29.32
C ASP A 252 -8.07 -17.00 29.54
N LEU A 253 -9.03 -17.93 29.47
CA LEU A 253 -10.46 -17.68 29.61
C LEU A 253 -10.91 -17.70 31.07
N PRO A 254 -11.87 -16.83 31.46
CA PRO A 254 -12.61 -16.96 32.71
C PRO A 254 -13.22 -18.36 32.86
N GLU A 255 -13.19 -18.90 34.08
CA GLU A 255 -13.56 -20.29 34.33
C GLU A 255 -15.01 -20.62 33.94
N ASP A 256 -15.93 -19.70 34.20
CA ASP A 256 -17.34 -19.78 33.83
C ASP A 256 -17.53 -19.85 32.31
N LEU A 257 -16.86 -18.97 31.56
CA LEU A 257 -16.91 -18.95 30.09
C LEU A 257 -16.29 -20.22 29.51
N ARG A 258 -15.15 -20.66 30.06
CA ARG A 258 -14.46 -21.89 29.69
C ARG A 258 -15.34 -23.13 29.87
N LEU A 259 -16.04 -23.23 31.01
CA LEU A 259 -16.98 -24.33 31.27
C LEU A 259 -18.15 -24.31 30.28
N LYS A 260 -18.72 -23.12 30.02
CA LYS A 260 -19.82 -22.94 29.07
C LYS A 260 -19.44 -23.34 27.64
N ILE A 261 -18.27 -22.91 27.17
CA ILE A 261 -17.74 -23.28 25.85
C ILE A 261 -17.52 -24.79 25.77
N ARG A 262 -16.90 -25.40 26.79
CA ARG A 262 -16.66 -26.84 26.84
C ARG A 262 -17.95 -27.65 26.74
N ASP A 263 -18.98 -27.26 27.48
CA ASP A 263 -20.26 -27.97 27.47
C ASP A 263 -20.97 -27.81 26.12
N ARG A 264 -20.85 -26.63 25.50
CA ARG A 264 -21.38 -26.39 24.15
C ARG A 264 -20.63 -27.20 23.07
N ILE A 265 -19.32 -27.36 23.17
CA ILE A 265 -18.53 -28.24 22.29
C ILE A 265 -19.01 -29.70 22.41
N ARG A 266 -19.27 -30.17 23.64
CA ARG A 266 -19.82 -31.52 23.86
C ARG A 266 -21.19 -31.71 23.22
N GLU A 267 -22.07 -30.72 23.35
CA GLU A 267 -23.38 -30.73 22.70
C GLU A 267 -23.25 -30.76 21.17
N CYS A 268 -22.35 -29.95 20.61
CA CYS A 268 -22.07 -29.95 19.18
C CYS A 268 -21.61 -31.32 18.69
N TYR A 269 -20.71 -31.97 19.42
CA TYR A 269 -20.24 -33.32 19.10
C TYR A 269 -21.38 -34.36 19.13
N ALA A 270 -22.23 -34.32 20.15
CA ALA A 270 -23.37 -35.23 20.26
C ALA A 270 -24.33 -35.07 19.07
N LYS A 271 -24.70 -33.83 18.75
CA LYS A 271 -25.57 -33.53 17.60
C LYS A 271 -24.95 -33.96 16.28
N MET A 272 -23.66 -33.72 16.07
CA MET A 272 -22.96 -34.18 14.87
C MET A 272 -22.98 -35.71 14.75
N LYS A 273 -22.78 -36.45 15.86
CA LYS A 273 -22.83 -37.91 15.85
C LYS A 273 -24.23 -38.44 15.52
N ASP A 274 -25.27 -37.76 15.96
CA ASP A 274 -26.65 -38.12 15.62
C ASP A 274 -26.94 -37.88 14.13
N VAL A 275 -26.44 -36.77 13.56
CA VAL A 275 -26.55 -36.51 12.11
C VAL A 275 -25.76 -37.55 11.31
N GLU A 276 -24.53 -37.89 11.73
CA GLU A 276 -23.71 -38.92 11.07
C GLU A 276 -24.44 -40.28 11.03
N LYS A 277 -25.08 -40.67 12.14
CA LYS A 277 -25.86 -41.91 12.21
C LYS A 277 -27.07 -41.87 11.27
N LYS A 278 -27.78 -40.74 11.19
CA LYS A 278 -28.91 -40.57 10.27
C LYS A 278 -28.47 -40.69 8.81
N ILE A 279 -27.40 -39.99 8.43
CA ILE A 279 -26.83 -40.07 7.07
C ILE A 279 -26.48 -41.53 6.74
N LYS A 280 -25.73 -42.21 7.61
CA LYS A 280 -25.36 -43.63 7.41
C LYS A 280 -26.58 -44.54 7.29
N SER A 281 -27.63 -44.30 8.08
CA SER A 281 -28.87 -45.09 7.98
C SER A 281 -29.63 -44.82 6.68
N GLU A 282 -29.67 -43.57 6.22
CA GLU A 282 -30.35 -43.16 4.99
C GLU A 282 -29.60 -43.68 3.75
N GLU A 283 -28.26 -43.63 3.76
CA GLU A 283 -27.40 -44.23 2.75
C GLU A 283 -27.65 -45.73 2.65
N ARG A 284 -27.62 -46.45 3.78
CA ARG A 284 -27.93 -47.88 3.80
C ARG A 284 -29.34 -48.18 3.29
N GLN A 285 -30.35 -47.40 3.69
CA GLN A 285 -31.72 -47.57 3.18
C GLN A 285 -31.82 -47.26 1.68
N ARG A 286 -31.02 -46.33 1.16
CA ARG A 286 -30.97 -46.01 -0.27
C ARG A 286 -30.29 -47.14 -1.05
N GLU A 287 -29.20 -47.67 -0.54
CA GLU A 287 -28.52 -48.84 -1.11
C GLU A 287 -29.46 -50.05 -1.17
N VAL A 288 -30.13 -50.36 -0.05
CA VAL A 288 -31.12 -51.46 0.00
C VAL A 288 -32.25 -51.25 -1.00
N ARG A 289 -32.84 -50.05 -1.08
CA ARG A 289 -33.89 -49.74 -2.07
C ARG A 289 -33.40 -49.87 -3.52
N THR A 290 -32.16 -49.45 -3.78
CA THR A 290 -31.54 -49.54 -5.10
C THR A 290 -31.30 -51.00 -5.49
N LYS A 291 -30.76 -51.81 -4.57
CA LYS A 291 -30.60 -53.26 -4.76
C LYS A 291 -31.94 -53.95 -5.01
N GLN A 292 -32.96 -53.63 -4.21
CA GLN A 292 -34.32 -54.16 -4.39
C GLN A 292 -34.89 -53.81 -5.76
N PHE A 293 -34.76 -52.56 -6.21
CA PHE A 293 -35.21 -52.15 -7.54
C PHE A 293 -34.56 -52.95 -8.68
N TYR A 294 -33.24 -53.14 -8.65
CA TYR A 294 -32.55 -53.96 -9.65
C TYR A 294 -32.96 -55.43 -9.58
N TRP A 295 -33.20 -55.94 -8.38
CA TRP A 295 -33.66 -57.31 -8.21
C TRP A 295 -35.08 -57.52 -8.72
N ASP A 296 -35.99 -56.59 -8.48
CA ASP A 296 -37.36 -56.63 -9.02
C ASP A 296 -37.36 -56.55 -10.55
N ALA A 297 -36.46 -55.74 -11.14
CA ALA A 297 -36.25 -55.69 -12.58
C ALA A 297 -35.75 -57.03 -13.13
N PHE A 298 -34.75 -57.64 -12.49
CA PHE A 298 -34.23 -58.95 -12.88
C PHE A 298 -35.29 -60.06 -12.80
N VAL A 299 -36.11 -60.08 -11.73
CA VAL A 299 -37.25 -61.02 -11.63
C VAL A 299 -38.20 -60.83 -12.81
N SER A 300 -38.50 -59.58 -13.17
CA SER A 300 -39.38 -59.26 -14.30
C SER A 300 -38.81 -59.72 -15.64
N GLU A 301 -37.49 -59.63 -15.83
CA GLU A 301 -36.80 -60.15 -17.02
C GLU A 301 -36.90 -61.68 -17.10
N VAL A 302 -36.74 -62.39 -15.98
CA VAL A 302 -36.90 -63.85 -15.91
C VAL A 302 -38.37 -64.26 -16.18
N GLU A 303 -39.34 -63.51 -15.67
CA GLU A 303 -40.75 -63.73 -15.98
C GLU A 303 -41.06 -63.50 -17.47
N GLN A 304 -40.50 -62.45 -18.07
CA GLN A 304 -40.64 -62.17 -19.50
C GLN A 304 -39.99 -63.25 -20.35
N MET A 305 -38.81 -63.72 -19.95
CA MET A 305 -38.09 -64.81 -20.60
C MET A 305 -38.95 -66.08 -20.70
N LYS A 306 -39.66 -66.42 -19.62
CA LYS A 306 -40.61 -67.55 -19.64
C LYS A 306 -41.70 -67.37 -20.70
N VAL A 307 -42.31 -66.17 -20.75
CA VAL A 307 -43.34 -65.84 -21.75
C VAL A 307 -42.79 -65.91 -23.17
N ASP A 308 -41.54 -65.48 -23.37
CA ASP A 308 -40.88 -65.53 -24.67
C ASP A 308 -40.61 -66.97 -25.11
N ILE A 309 -40.18 -67.86 -24.21
CA ILE A 309 -40.02 -69.30 -24.49
C ILE A 309 -41.37 -69.94 -24.86
N GLU A 310 -42.45 -69.59 -24.14
CA GLU A 310 -43.81 -70.10 -24.40
C GLU A 310 -44.31 -69.79 -25.82
N ARG A 311 -43.86 -68.67 -26.39
CA ARG A 311 -44.27 -68.18 -27.71
C ARG A 311 -43.27 -68.50 -28.82
N ALA A 312 -42.12 -69.03 -28.46
CA ALA A 312 -41.00 -69.23 -29.36
C ALA A 312 -41.28 -70.29 -30.42
N THR A 313 -40.77 -70.05 -31.62
CA THR A 313 -40.66 -71.07 -32.65
C THR A 313 -39.32 -71.81 -32.56
N PRO A 314 -39.20 -73.04 -33.07
CA PRO A 314 -37.95 -73.80 -32.95
C PRO A 314 -36.74 -73.10 -33.57
N GLY A 315 -36.93 -72.31 -34.63
CA GLY A 315 -35.87 -71.51 -35.26
C GLY A 315 -35.32 -70.37 -34.40
N GLU A 316 -35.99 -70.00 -33.29
CA GLU A 316 -35.55 -68.95 -32.36
C GLU A 316 -34.76 -69.49 -31.17
N PHE A 317 -34.57 -70.83 -31.10
CA PHE A 317 -33.95 -71.52 -29.97
C PHE A 317 -32.63 -70.88 -29.53
N PHE A 318 -31.67 -70.71 -30.44
CA PHE A 318 -30.33 -70.21 -30.08
C PHE A 318 -30.36 -68.81 -29.48
N ARG A 319 -31.18 -67.89 -30.03
CA ARG A 319 -31.32 -66.53 -29.50
C ARG A 319 -31.85 -66.56 -28.07
N ILE A 320 -32.88 -67.36 -27.83
CA ILE A 320 -33.52 -67.44 -26.52
C ILE A 320 -32.56 -68.14 -25.53
N TYR A 321 -31.88 -69.20 -25.95
CA TYR A 321 -30.86 -69.87 -25.14
C TYR A 321 -29.71 -68.92 -24.75
N ASP A 322 -29.25 -68.04 -25.64
CA ASP A 322 -28.25 -67.02 -25.32
C ASP A 322 -28.77 -66.02 -24.27
N THR A 323 -30.02 -65.57 -24.38
CA THR A 323 -30.65 -64.71 -23.36
C THR A 323 -30.78 -65.41 -22.00
N TYR A 324 -31.12 -66.70 -22.00
CA TYR A 324 -31.16 -67.51 -20.78
C TYR A 324 -29.79 -67.59 -20.09
N ASN A 325 -28.72 -67.85 -20.86
CA ASN A 325 -27.36 -67.90 -20.31
C ASN A 325 -26.92 -66.53 -19.78
N GLN A 326 -27.27 -65.43 -20.44
CA GLN A 326 -26.99 -64.08 -19.93
C GLN A 326 -27.66 -63.80 -18.59
N LEU A 327 -28.90 -64.29 -18.39
CA LEU A 327 -29.60 -64.18 -17.11
C LEU A 327 -28.93 -65.04 -16.01
N LEU A 328 -28.45 -66.24 -16.36
CA LEU A 328 -27.70 -67.09 -15.44
C LEU A 328 -26.35 -66.47 -15.04
N ASP A 329 -25.59 -65.95 -16.00
CA ASP A 329 -24.33 -65.28 -15.76
C ASP A 329 -24.55 -64.03 -14.88
N SER A 330 -25.63 -63.29 -15.12
CA SER A 330 -26.01 -62.13 -14.29
C SER A 330 -26.36 -62.54 -12.86
N LEU A 331 -27.04 -63.68 -12.68
CA LEU A 331 -27.37 -64.22 -11.36
C LEU A 331 -26.13 -64.72 -10.60
N GLU A 332 -25.21 -65.42 -11.27
CA GLU A 332 -23.99 -65.95 -10.65
C GLU A 332 -23.10 -64.81 -10.13
N ASN A 333 -23.06 -63.69 -10.86
CA ASN A 333 -22.26 -62.52 -10.50
C ASN A 333 -23.01 -61.50 -9.61
N ALA A 334 -24.27 -61.74 -9.27
CA ALA A 334 -25.06 -60.80 -8.47
C ALA A 334 -24.64 -60.81 -6.99
N ASP A 335 -24.46 -59.61 -6.42
CA ASP A 335 -24.34 -59.45 -4.97
C ASP A 335 -25.71 -59.62 -4.30
N LEU A 336 -25.96 -60.79 -3.74
CA LEU A 336 -27.20 -61.13 -3.06
C LEU A 336 -27.26 -60.62 -1.61
N SER A 337 -26.22 -59.92 -1.13
CA SER A 337 -26.24 -59.35 0.21
C SER A 337 -27.34 -58.29 0.32
N ASP A 338 -28.14 -58.38 1.39
CA ASP A 338 -29.28 -57.51 1.70
C ASP A 338 -30.51 -57.62 0.76
N VAL A 339 -30.55 -58.61 -0.16
CA VAL A 339 -31.76 -58.95 -0.92
C VAL A 339 -32.69 -59.84 -0.07
N PRO A 340 -34.01 -59.56 0.01
CA PRO A 340 -34.93 -60.43 0.75
C PRO A 340 -34.94 -61.87 0.22
N THR A 341 -34.75 -62.86 1.10
CA THR A 341 -34.73 -64.29 0.74
C THR A 341 -35.93 -64.72 -0.09
N ALA A 342 -37.11 -64.20 0.23
CA ALA A 342 -38.35 -64.49 -0.50
C ALA A 342 -38.29 -64.10 -1.99
N GLN A 343 -37.55 -63.03 -2.34
CA GLN A 343 -37.37 -62.65 -3.74
C GLN A 343 -36.35 -63.55 -4.44
N ILE A 344 -35.30 -64.00 -3.75
CA ILE A 344 -34.31 -64.95 -4.29
C ILE A 344 -34.97 -66.30 -4.57
N GLU A 345 -35.80 -66.78 -3.64
CA GLU A 345 -36.53 -68.04 -3.75
C GLU A 345 -37.60 -68.03 -4.85
N ARG A 346 -38.02 -66.85 -5.31
CA ARG A 346 -38.99 -66.71 -6.39
C ARG A 346 -38.38 -66.91 -7.78
N VAL A 347 -37.10 -66.56 -7.94
CA VAL A 347 -36.40 -66.60 -9.23
C VAL A 347 -35.95 -68.03 -9.59
N LYS A 348 -35.42 -68.80 -8.62
CA LYS A 348 -34.88 -70.13 -8.89
C LYS A 348 -35.88 -71.08 -9.58
N PRO A 349 -37.13 -71.22 -9.09
CA PRO A 349 -38.12 -72.09 -9.74
C PRO A 349 -38.50 -71.60 -11.14
N LEU A 350 -38.46 -70.28 -11.39
CA LEU A 350 -38.76 -69.71 -12.70
C LEU A 350 -37.65 -70.02 -13.70
N LEU A 351 -36.38 -69.89 -13.30
CA LEU A 351 -35.25 -70.27 -14.14
C LEU A 351 -35.24 -71.78 -14.42
N ASP A 352 -35.52 -72.61 -13.42
CA ASP A 352 -35.65 -74.07 -13.60
C ASP A 352 -36.77 -74.41 -14.60
N GLN A 353 -37.92 -73.72 -14.52
CA GLN A 353 -39.00 -73.86 -15.50
C GLN A 353 -38.56 -73.44 -16.91
N CYS A 354 -37.89 -72.29 -17.03
CA CYS A 354 -37.37 -71.81 -18.32
C CYS A 354 -36.42 -72.82 -18.95
N TYR A 355 -35.55 -73.45 -18.16
CA TYR A 355 -34.64 -74.49 -18.62
C TYR A 355 -35.37 -75.69 -19.22
N PHE A 356 -36.36 -76.26 -18.52
CA PHE A 356 -37.11 -77.41 -19.03
C PHE A 356 -37.86 -77.07 -20.33
N MET A 357 -38.43 -75.88 -20.41
CA MET A 357 -39.14 -75.42 -21.61
C MET A 357 -38.19 -75.18 -22.78
N LEU A 358 -36.98 -74.68 -22.52
CA LEU A 358 -35.91 -74.55 -23.51
C LEU A 358 -35.46 -75.91 -24.05
N GLU A 359 -35.30 -76.91 -23.19
CA GLU A 359 -34.96 -78.27 -23.64
C GLU A 359 -36.11 -78.90 -24.48
N GLU A 360 -37.36 -78.62 -24.14
CA GLU A 360 -38.50 -79.03 -24.98
C GLU A 360 -38.49 -78.33 -26.33
N LEU A 361 -38.22 -77.02 -26.38
CA LEU A 361 -38.08 -76.26 -27.62
C LEU A 361 -36.92 -76.78 -28.47
N ARG A 362 -35.78 -77.11 -27.84
CA ARG A 362 -34.61 -77.72 -28.48
C ARG A 362 -34.93 -79.05 -29.14
N SER A 363 -35.74 -79.88 -28.49
CA SER A 363 -36.13 -81.19 -29.04
C SER A 363 -37.03 -81.09 -30.29
N ARG A 364 -37.64 -79.91 -30.50
CA ARG A 364 -38.53 -79.59 -31.62
C ARG A 364 -37.84 -78.75 -32.72
N ALA A 365 -36.64 -78.26 -32.46
CA ALA A 365 -35.79 -77.50 -33.38
C ALA A 365 -34.86 -78.44 -34.14
#